data_AF-X1HJ63-F1
#
_entry.id   AF-X1HJ63-F1
#
_cell.length_a   1.000
_cell.length_b   1.000
_cell.length_c   1.000
_cell.angle_alpha   90.00
_cell.angle_beta   90.00
_cell.angle_gamma   90.00
#
_symmetry.space_group_name_H-M   'P 1'
#
loop_
_entity.id
_entity.type
_entity.pdbx_description
1 polymer ?
#
loop_
_entity_poly.entity_id
_entity_poly.type
_entity_poly.pdbx_seq_one_letter_code
_entity_poly.pdbx_strand_id
1 'polypeptide(L)'
;HYEATLELTTATGAPLYLAQFSFSVPELYRSDFGYALSSDETCDVWWCESTYKVNRDRPAPTQKAEFVRIEAARGEYEPVQIVLRPKRDFAKATATVSDFTGPGGATIGSDAVDLLSVAYVNVTRPTDRQGCVGEWPDPLPPIKDGIFGAAADRNQPLWLRVHVPRDAPAGDYQATLSLAADAWEAKVPLRLHVFDFTLPEKLHMSTAFGFSFGNVRRYHHLETDEQAREVFDLYMRDFKAHGINPYTPFALGPMKVELEGVVWNGGEITAENPAEGKQCMKIVDETQEGNPAVSATKRIAVDPTKSYLLVFSARTAEPDGEYMITMGSHDADGKWISGHNLDFRFTGDGTWQR
;
A
#
# COMPACT_ATOMS: atom_id res chain seq x y z
N HIS A 1 -0.77 21.43 18.59
CA HIS A 1 0.00 22.30 19.49
C HIS A 1 -0.98 23.03 20.38
N TYR A 2 -0.74 23.02 21.69
CA TYR A 2 -1.57 23.69 22.67
C TYR A 2 -0.80 24.89 23.21
N GLU A 3 -1.51 25.95 23.56
CA GLU A 3 -0.97 27.08 24.29
C GLU A 3 -1.53 27.06 25.71
N ALA A 4 -0.66 27.29 26.69
CA ALA A 4 -1.06 27.44 28.08
C ALA A 4 -0.47 28.72 28.66
N THR A 5 -1.21 29.27 29.62
CA THR A 5 -0.80 30.43 30.40
C THR A 5 -0.67 30.01 31.86
N LEU A 6 0.50 30.25 32.44
CA LEU A 6 0.75 30.12 33.86
C LEU A 6 0.60 31.50 34.50
N GLU A 7 -0.39 31.65 35.38
CA GLU A 7 -0.58 32.84 36.20
C GLU A 7 -0.33 32.49 37.67
N LEU A 8 0.60 33.20 38.30
CA LEU A 8 0.85 33.12 39.73
C LEU A 8 0.24 34.36 40.39
N THR A 9 -0.70 34.18 41.31
CA THR A 9 -1.33 35.30 42.04
C THR A 9 -1.04 35.23 43.53
N THR A 10 -1.05 36.38 44.22
CA THR A 10 -1.06 36.44 45.69
C THR A 10 -2.36 35.83 46.23
N ALA A 11 -2.42 35.60 47.55
CA ALA A 11 -3.66 35.22 48.25
C ALA A 11 -4.79 36.28 48.12
N THR A 12 -4.44 37.52 47.76
CA THR A 12 -5.39 38.61 47.50
C THR A 12 -5.77 38.73 46.01
N GLY A 13 -5.30 37.83 45.15
CA GLY A 13 -5.59 37.81 43.71
C GLY A 13 -4.75 38.76 42.87
N ALA A 14 -3.68 39.36 43.43
CA ALA A 14 -2.79 40.24 42.66
C ALA A 14 -1.80 39.39 41.83
N PRO A 15 -1.62 39.66 40.51
CA PRO A 15 -0.70 38.88 39.69
C PRO A 15 0.76 39.14 40.07
N LEU A 16 1.50 38.06 40.33
CA LEU A 16 2.93 38.04 40.62
C LEU A 16 3.77 37.63 39.42
N TYR A 17 3.23 36.76 38.56
CA TYR A 17 3.93 36.24 37.40
C TYR A 17 2.94 35.78 36.32
N LEU A 18 3.28 36.01 35.06
CA LEU A 18 2.53 35.55 33.91
C LEU A 18 3.51 35.00 32.87
N ALA A 19 3.29 33.78 32.41
CA ALA A 19 4.04 33.18 31.29
C ALA A 19 3.11 32.47 30.33
N GLN A 20 3.41 32.55 29.03
CA GLN A 20 2.77 31.77 27.99
C GLN A 20 3.78 30.79 27.40
N PHE A 21 3.36 29.55 27.22
CA PHE A 21 4.19 28.52 26.62
C PHE A 21 3.35 27.59 25.76
N SER A 22 3.98 27.00 24.76
CA SER A 22 3.36 26.01 23.88
C SER A 22 3.86 24.62 24.22
N PHE A 23 2.98 23.63 24.10
CA PHE A 23 3.34 22.23 24.27
C PHE A 23 2.57 21.36 23.26
N SER A 24 3.01 20.12 23.11
CA SER A 24 2.34 19.11 22.29
C SER A 24 2.05 17.89 23.13
N VAL A 25 0.82 17.38 23.04
CA VAL A 25 0.46 16.07 23.58
C VAL A 25 0.66 15.06 22.46
N PRO A 26 1.48 14.01 22.63
CA PRO A 26 1.60 12.96 21.64
C PRO A 26 0.23 12.32 21.36
N GLU A 27 -0.01 11.88 20.13
CA GLU A 27 -1.32 11.30 19.74
C GLU A 27 -1.72 10.12 20.65
N LEU A 28 -0.74 9.35 21.13
CA LEU A 28 -0.98 8.27 22.08
C LEU A 28 -1.70 8.77 23.35
N TYR A 29 -1.34 9.94 23.89
CA TYR A 29 -1.88 10.45 25.16
C TYR A 29 -3.11 11.36 24.97
N ARG A 30 -3.62 11.46 23.75
CA ARG A 30 -4.80 12.25 23.44
C ARG A 30 -6.06 11.63 24.08
N SER A 31 -6.91 12.47 24.69
CA SER A 31 -8.09 12.03 25.47
C SER A 31 -9.34 12.89 25.29
N ASP A 32 -9.33 13.82 24.34
CA ASP A 32 -10.45 14.70 23.94
C ASP A 32 -11.44 14.03 22.98
N PHE A 33 -11.47 12.69 22.92
CA PHE A 33 -12.31 11.93 21.98
C PHE A 33 -12.94 10.68 22.61
N GLY A 34 -14.00 10.21 21.97
CA GLY A 34 -14.75 9.01 22.34
C GLY A 34 -15.98 9.31 23.19
N TYR A 35 -16.83 8.29 23.31
CA TYR A 35 -18.15 8.41 23.92
C TYR A 35 -18.44 7.23 24.85
N ALA A 36 -18.78 7.53 26.11
CA ALA A 36 -19.21 6.57 27.11
C ALA A 36 -20.55 5.95 26.76
N LEU A 37 -20.63 4.62 26.80
CA LEU A 37 -21.84 3.83 26.54
C LEU A 37 -22.45 3.34 27.84
N SER A 38 -21.62 2.75 28.72
CA SER A 38 -22.03 2.28 30.04
C SER A 38 -20.86 2.32 31.01
N SER A 39 -21.16 2.45 32.30
CA SER A 39 -20.17 2.34 33.37
C SER A 39 -20.88 1.78 34.59
N ASP A 40 -20.32 0.73 35.17
CA ASP A 40 -20.76 0.11 36.41
C ASP A 40 -19.57 -0.21 37.32
N GLU A 41 -19.82 -0.88 38.45
CA GLU A 41 -18.77 -1.24 39.41
C GLU A 41 -17.74 -2.25 38.85
N THR A 42 -18.03 -2.87 37.71
CA THR A 42 -17.22 -3.93 37.10
C THR A 42 -16.49 -3.48 35.85
N CYS A 43 -17.06 -2.63 34.99
CA CYS A 43 -16.44 -2.22 33.73
C CYS A 43 -16.96 -0.87 33.23
N ASP A 44 -16.05 -0.06 32.66
CA ASP A 44 -16.45 1.03 31.76
C ASP A 44 -16.45 0.51 30.31
N VAL A 45 -17.51 0.82 29.56
CA VAL A 45 -17.61 0.54 28.14
C VAL A 45 -17.84 1.85 27.39
N TRP A 46 -17.02 2.10 26.38
CA TRP A 46 -17.07 3.31 25.58
C TRP A 46 -16.62 3.01 24.16
N TRP A 47 -16.84 3.94 23.23
CA TRP A 47 -16.42 3.76 21.84
C TRP A 47 -15.79 5.01 21.25
N CYS A 48 -15.06 4.85 20.16
CA CYS A 48 -14.58 5.95 19.34
C CYS A 48 -14.40 5.52 17.88
N GLU A 49 -14.20 6.51 17.02
CA GLU A 49 -13.85 6.34 15.63
C GLU A 49 -12.49 5.62 15.47
N SER A 50 -12.29 4.96 14.34
CA SER A 50 -11.15 4.07 14.07
C SER A 50 -9.79 4.76 13.95
N THR A 51 -9.77 6.05 13.61
CA THR A 51 -8.53 6.81 13.38
C THR A 51 -7.76 7.14 14.65
N TYR A 52 -8.37 6.95 15.81
CA TYR A 52 -7.81 7.34 17.09
C TYR A 52 -6.94 6.25 17.73
N LYS A 53 -5.92 6.67 18.49
CA LYS A 53 -5.04 5.77 19.26
C LYS A 53 -5.49 5.73 20.71
N VAL A 54 -6.05 4.60 21.13
CA VAL A 54 -6.48 4.38 22.52
C VAL A 54 -5.27 3.99 23.37
N ASN A 55 -4.79 4.90 24.22
CA ASN A 55 -3.79 4.54 25.20
C ASN A 55 -4.35 3.58 26.26
N ARG A 56 -3.49 2.68 26.71
CA ARG A 56 -3.83 1.59 27.62
C ARG A 56 -4.33 2.06 28.99
N ASP A 57 -3.88 3.22 29.46
CA ASP A 57 -4.13 3.72 30.82
C ASP A 57 -5.03 4.96 30.85
N ARG A 58 -5.47 5.46 29.69
CA ARG A 58 -6.34 6.64 29.65
C ARG A 58 -7.69 6.34 30.33
N PRO A 59 -8.27 7.32 31.05
CA PRO A 59 -9.61 7.17 31.60
C PRO A 59 -10.66 7.06 30.47
N ALA A 60 -11.82 6.49 30.81
CA ALA A 60 -12.98 6.52 29.92
C ALA A 60 -13.43 7.98 29.66
N PRO A 61 -13.93 8.29 28.45
CA PRO A 61 -14.46 9.61 28.14
C PRO A 61 -15.71 9.92 28.96
N THR A 62 -16.06 11.19 29.10
CA THR A 62 -17.24 11.64 29.85
C THR A 62 -18.44 11.95 28.96
N GLN A 63 -18.21 12.26 27.68
CA GLN A 63 -19.28 12.49 26.71
C GLN A 63 -20.07 11.19 26.52
N LYS A 64 -21.40 11.23 26.64
CA LYS A 64 -22.24 10.03 26.54
C LYS A 64 -22.73 9.79 25.11
N ALA A 65 -22.93 8.53 24.77
CA ALA A 65 -23.66 8.09 23.58
C ALA A 65 -24.57 6.90 23.93
N GLU A 66 -25.70 6.79 23.23
CA GLU A 66 -26.65 5.67 23.43
C GLU A 66 -26.29 4.43 22.59
N PHE A 67 -25.53 4.63 21.52
CA PHE A 67 -25.16 3.59 20.56
C PHE A 67 -23.82 3.90 19.91
N VAL A 68 -23.20 2.87 19.36
CA VAL A 68 -22.05 2.98 18.45
C VAL A 68 -22.57 3.34 17.06
N ARG A 69 -22.05 4.42 16.47
CA ARG A 69 -22.46 4.86 15.12
C ARG A 69 -21.42 4.43 14.09
N ILE A 70 -21.91 3.83 13.01
CA ILE A 70 -21.14 3.37 11.85
C ILE A 70 -21.85 3.92 10.61
N GLU A 71 -21.11 4.51 9.67
CA GLU A 71 -21.67 5.10 8.45
C GLU A 71 -20.81 4.66 7.27
N ALA A 72 -21.40 3.93 6.32
CA ALA A 72 -20.63 3.24 5.28
C ALA A 72 -21.40 3.16 3.95
N ALA A 73 -20.68 3.13 2.85
CA ALA A 73 -21.20 2.85 1.53
C ALA A 73 -21.33 1.33 1.29
N ARG A 74 -22.08 0.93 0.27
CA ARG A 74 -22.15 -0.49 -0.13
C ARG A 74 -20.79 -0.95 -0.67
N GLY A 75 -20.31 -2.09 -0.21
CA GLY A 75 -18.99 -2.64 -0.53
C GLY A 75 -17.83 -2.03 0.26
N GLU A 76 -18.10 -1.22 1.28
CA GLU A 76 -17.09 -0.63 2.15
C GLU A 76 -16.78 -1.51 3.37
N TYR A 77 -15.55 -1.41 3.86
CA TYR A 77 -15.14 -1.92 5.17
C TYR A 77 -15.04 -0.73 6.13
N GLU A 78 -16.01 -0.57 7.04
CA GLU A 78 -16.04 0.56 7.97
C GLU A 78 -15.76 0.08 9.41
N PRO A 79 -14.66 0.58 10.04
CA PRO A 79 -14.30 0.19 11.39
C PRO A 79 -14.61 1.25 12.47
N VAL A 80 -14.87 0.75 13.68
CA VAL A 80 -14.96 1.53 14.93
C VAL A 80 -14.24 0.78 16.06
N GLN A 81 -13.92 1.48 17.15
CA GLN A 81 -13.32 0.86 18.34
C GLN A 81 -14.33 0.87 19.48
N ILE A 82 -14.57 -0.31 20.06
CA ILE A 82 -15.38 -0.47 21.28
C ILE A 82 -14.44 -0.93 22.38
N VAL A 83 -14.37 -0.16 23.46
CA VAL A 83 -13.32 -0.29 24.47
C VAL A 83 -13.91 -0.71 25.79
N LEU A 84 -13.35 -1.79 26.34
CA LEU A 84 -13.61 -2.22 27.70
C LEU A 84 -12.49 -1.71 28.60
N ARG A 85 -12.85 -1.10 29.73
CA ARG A 85 -11.92 -0.78 30.82
C ARG A 85 -12.42 -1.45 32.10
N PRO A 86 -12.11 -2.74 32.32
CA PRO A 86 -12.54 -3.48 33.49
C PRO A 86 -12.01 -2.86 34.79
N LYS A 87 -12.74 -2.97 35.89
CA LYS A 87 -12.27 -2.62 37.26
C LYS A 87 -11.57 -3.80 37.95
N ARG A 88 -11.61 -4.98 37.33
CA ARG A 88 -10.98 -6.24 37.74
C ARG A 88 -10.57 -7.03 36.51
N ASP A 89 -9.66 -7.99 36.65
CA ASP A 89 -9.21 -8.80 35.52
C ASP A 89 -10.36 -9.64 34.95
N PHE A 90 -10.52 -9.59 33.63
CA PHE A 90 -11.29 -10.53 32.84
C PHE A 90 -10.33 -11.51 32.16
N ALA A 91 -10.13 -12.67 32.78
CA ALA A 91 -9.29 -13.72 32.19
C ALA A 91 -9.87 -14.26 30.88
N LYS A 92 -11.21 -14.29 30.78
CA LYS A 92 -11.97 -14.70 29.58
C LYS A 92 -13.23 -13.85 29.45
N ALA A 93 -13.14 -12.79 28.67
CA ALA A 93 -14.29 -12.05 28.19
C ALA A 93 -14.75 -12.62 26.83
N THR A 94 -16.03 -12.46 26.51
CA THR A 94 -16.61 -12.82 25.22
C THR A 94 -17.24 -11.61 24.54
N ALA A 95 -17.18 -11.57 23.22
CA ALA A 95 -17.84 -10.57 22.37
C ALA A 95 -18.54 -11.27 21.21
N THR A 96 -19.83 -10.99 21.03
CA THR A 96 -20.65 -11.55 19.93
C THR A 96 -21.57 -10.49 19.35
N VAL A 97 -21.65 -10.42 18.03
CA VAL A 97 -22.49 -9.46 17.31
C VAL A 97 -23.68 -10.20 16.73
N SER A 98 -24.88 -9.65 16.90
CA SER A 98 -26.09 -10.12 16.22
C SER A 98 -26.15 -9.61 14.79
N ASP A 99 -26.96 -10.25 13.94
CA ASP A 99 -27.22 -9.75 12.60
C ASP A 99 -27.79 -8.33 12.64
N PHE A 100 -27.35 -7.50 11.70
CA PHE A 100 -27.88 -6.17 11.48
C PHE A 100 -29.22 -6.27 10.78
N THR A 101 -30.28 -5.74 11.38
CA THR A 101 -31.63 -5.68 10.79
C THR A 101 -31.93 -4.27 10.32
N GLY A 102 -32.36 -4.11 9.07
CA GLY A 102 -32.57 -2.83 8.41
C GLY A 102 -33.89 -2.70 7.67
N PRO A 103 -33.98 -1.78 6.69
CA PRO A 103 -35.23 -1.43 6.02
C PRO A 103 -35.91 -2.62 5.35
N GLY A 104 -37.23 -2.70 5.47
CA GLY A 104 -38.02 -3.78 4.85
C GLY A 104 -37.72 -5.19 5.36
N GLY A 105 -37.05 -5.32 6.52
CA GLY A 105 -36.61 -6.60 7.05
C GLY A 105 -35.33 -7.14 6.42
N ALA A 106 -34.59 -6.31 5.67
CA ALA A 106 -33.28 -6.67 5.16
C ALA A 106 -32.31 -6.98 6.29
N THR A 107 -31.41 -7.94 6.08
CA THR A 107 -30.40 -8.34 7.05
C THR A 107 -28.99 -8.23 6.46
N ILE A 108 -28.04 -7.79 7.29
CA ILE A 108 -26.61 -7.96 7.05
C ILE A 108 -26.13 -8.92 8.13
N GLY A 109 -25.66 -10.10 7.72
CA GLY A 109 -25.29 -11.17 8.65
C GLY A 109 -24.13 -10.77 9.54
N SER A 110 -24.07 -11.37 10.73
CA SER A 110 -22.95 -11.20 11.67
C SER A 110 -21.62 -11.72 11.12
N ASP A 111 -21.64 -12.53 10.07
CA ASP A 111 -20.47 -12.96 9.28
C ASP A 111 -19.85 -11.83 8.45
N ALA A 112 -20.57 -10.72 8.24
CA ALA A 112 -20.04 -9.50 7.65
C ALA A 112 -19.26 -8.62 8.65
N VAL A 113 -19.12 -9.06 9.90
CA VAL A 113 -18.49 -8.31 10.98
C VAL A 113 -17.24 -9.03 11.48
N ASP A 114 -16.10 -8.35 11.37
CA ASP A 114 -14.87 -8.78 12.04
C ASP A 114 -14.80 -8.19 13.45
N LEU A 115 -14.46 -9.03 14.43
CA LEU A 115 -14.02 -8.60 15.75
C LEU A 115 -12.53 -8.91 15.92
N LEU A 116 -11.72 -7.86 15.99
CA LEU A 116 -10.27 -7.96 16.15
C LEU A 116 -9.88 -7.36 17.51
N SER A 117 -8.91 -7.95 18.18
CA SER A 117 -8.36 -7.38 19.41
C SER A 117 -7.32 -6.34 19.05
N VAL A 118 -7.39 -5.15 19.65
CA VAL A 118 -6.29 -4.18 19.51
C VAL A 118 -5.18 -4.57 20.46
N ALA A 119 -4.10 -5.11 19.90
CA ALA A 119 -2.88 -5.45 20.62
C ALA A 119 -1.97 -4.22 20.76
N TYR A 120 -1.03 -4.29 21.69
CA TYR A 120 -0.15 -3.18 22.01
C TYR A 120 1.32 -3.56 21.79
N VAL A 121 2.07 -2.67 21.16
CA VAL A 121 3.51 -2.79 20.97
C VAL A 121 4.20 -1.76 21.87
N ASN A 122 5.10 -2.23 22.74
CA ASN A 122 5.88 -1.35 23.59
C ASN A 122 7.00 -0.68 22.78
N VAL A 123 6.80 0.59 22.40
CA VAL A 123 7.79 1.42 21.72
C VAL A 123 8.71 2.04 22.77
N THR A 124 9.99 1.68 22.74
CA THR A 124 11.00 2.18 23.68
C THR A 124 11.89 3.28 23.08
N ARG A 125 11.86 3.46 21.75
CA ARG A 125 12.65 4.45 21.04
C ARG A 125 11.83 5.07 19.89
N PRO A 126 11.34 6.31 20.03
CA PRO A 126 10.68 6.99 18.93
C PRO A 126 11.70 7.32 17.83
N THR A 127 11.25 7.23 16.58
CA THR A 127 12.07 7.49 15.38
C THR A 127 11.84 8.87 14.78
N ASP A 128 10.77 9.56 15.19
CA ASP A 128 10.43 10.90 14.75
C ASP A 128 9.77 11.71 15.88
N ARG A 129 9.32 12.93 15.55
CA ARG A 129 8.70 13.86 16.51
C ARG A 129 7.22 13.57 16.80
N GLN A 130 6.57 12.73 16.01
CA GLN A 130 5.16 12.34 16.22
C GLN A 130 5.05 11.15 17.17
N GLY A 131 6.07 10.28 17.16
CA GLY A 131 6.17 9.15 18.09
C GLY A 131 6.52 9.55 19.52
N CYS A 132 6.21 8.67 20.46
CA CYS A 132 6.64 8.73 21.85
C CYS A 132 6.90 7.33 22.39
N VAL A 133 7.58 7.25 23.53
CA VAL A 133 7.71 5.99 24.28
C VAL A 133 6.33 5.61 24.83
N GLY A 134 6.01 4.32 24.81
CA GLY A 134 4.76 3.80 25.39
C GLY A 134 4.22 2.58 24.65
N GLU A 135 3.08 2.09 25.13
CA GLU A 135 2.34 0.99 24.52
C GLU A 135 1.43 1.52 23.41
N TRP A 136 1.80 1.27 22.15
CA TRP A 136 1.06 1.73 20.97
C TRP A 136 0.04 0.69 20.50
N PRO A 137 -1.25 1.06 20.32
CA PRO A 137 -2.28 0.18 19.78
C PRO A 137 -2.12 0.06 18.26
N ASP A 138 -1.59 -1.06 17.78
CA ASP A 138 -1.24 -1.21 16.36
C ASP A 138 -1.68 -2.56 15.76
N PRO A 139 -1.27 -3.73 16.29
CA PRO A 139 -1.67 -5.00 15.69
C PRO A 139 -3.14 -5.28 15.95
N LEU A 140 -3.81 -5.87 14.96
CA LEU A 140 -5.23 -6.25 15.00
C LEU A 140 -5.40 -7.78 14.87
N PRO A 141 -4.89 -8.60 15.80
CA PRO A 141 -5.12 -10.05 15.73
C PRO A 141 -6.62 -10.39 15.80
N PRO A 142 -7.09 -11.36 14.99
CA PRO A 142 -8.45 -11.90 15.10
C PRO A 142 -8.75 -12.45 16.49
N ILE A 143 -9.97 -12.21 16.98
CA ILE A 143 -10.44 -12.80 18.23
C ILE A 143 -11.03 -14.18 17.92
N LYS A 144 -10.31 -15.23 18.29
CA LYS A 144 -10.78 -16.59 18.10
C LYS A 144 -12.00 -16.87 18.98
N ASP A 145 -13.07 -17.38 18.39
CA ASP A 145 -14.33 -17.74 19.05
C ASP A 145 -14.96 -16.58 19.87
N GLY A 146 -14.60 -15.34 19.58
CA GLY A 146 -15.02 -14.15 20.33
C GLY A 146 -14.43 -14.04 21.74
N ILE A 147 -13.44 -14.87 22.11
CA ILE A 147 -12.86 -14.92 23.46
C ILE A 147 -11.56 -14.10 23.54
N PHE A 148 -11.45 -13.21 24.53
CA PHE A 148 -10.27 -12.38 24.77
C PHE A 148 -10.03 -12.12 26.25
N GLY A 149 -8.84 -11.61 26.61
CA GLY A 149 -8.51 -11.17 27.96
C GLY A 149 -8.49 -9.64 28.06
N ALA A 150 -8.92 -9.11 29.20
CA ALA A 150 -8.84 -7.68 29.51
C ALA A 150 -8.39 -7.47 30.96
N ALA A 151 -7.35 -6.67 31.16
CA ALA A 151 -6.76 -6.45 32.49
C ALA A 151 -7.50 -5.33 33.24
N ALA A 152 -7.51 -5.42 34.57
CA ALA A 152 -8.03 -4.39 35.45
C ALA A 152 -7.40 -3.03 35.16
N ASP A 153 -8.23 -1.99 35.17
CA ASP A 153 -7.89 -0.58 34.99
C ASP A 153 -7.18 -0.22 33.69
N ARG A 154 -7.18 -1.13 32.70
CA ARG A 154 -6.55 -0.95 31.40
C ARG A 154 -7.58 -1.06 30.28
N ASN A 155 -7.44 -0.21 29.26
CA ASN A 155 -8.27 -0.25 28.07
C ASN A 155 -7.92 -1.47 27.21
N GLN A 156 -8.93 -2.27 26.90
CA GLN A 156 -8.86 -3.30 25.88
C GLN A 156 -9.84 -2.94 24.75
N PRO A 157 -9.37 -2.27 23.68
CA PRO A 157 -10.17 -2.00 22.52
C PRO A 157 -10.42 -3.27 21.70
N LEU A 158 -11.65 -3.39 21.23
CA LEU A 158 -12.09 -4.30 20.18
C LEU A 158 -12.30 -3.47 18.93
N TRP A 159 -11.63 -3.84 17.85
CA TRP A 159 -11.81 -3.24 16.55
C TRP A 159 -12.94 -3.99 15.84
N LEU A 160 -14.10 -3.36 15.77
CA LEU A 160 -15.28 -3.88 15.09
C LEU A 160 -15.27 -3.30 13.68
N ARG A 161 -15.19 -4.16 12.65
CA ARG A 161 -15.20 -3.76 11.25
C ARG A 161 -16.35 -4.41 10.51
N VAL A 162 -17.20 -3.60 9.90
CA VAL A 162 -18.34 -4.09 9.10
C VAL A 162 -17.99 -4.02 7.62
N HIS A 163 -18.12 -5.14 6.91
CA HIS A 163 -18.06 -5.19 5.45
C HIS A 163 -19.48 -5.13 4.89
N VAL A 164 -19.92 -3.97 4.41
CA VAL A 164 -21.30 -3.80 3.93
C VAL A 164 -21.48 -4.50 2.58
N PRO A 165 -22.44 -5.43 2.43
CA PRO A 165 -22.71 -6.08 1.15
C PRO A 165 -23.01 -5.06 0.04
N ARG A 166 -22.56 -5.35 -1.18
CA ARG A 166 -22.68 -4.43 -2.33
C ARG A 166 -24.13 -4.17 -2.76
N ASP A 167 -25.02 -5.10 -2.41
CA ASP A 167 -26.45 -5.12 -2.69
C ASP A 167 -27.32 -4.81 -1.46
N ALA A 168 -26.71 -4.49 -0.30
CA ALA A 168 -27.45 -4.13 0.91
C ALA A 168 -28.35 -2.91 0.64
N PRO A 169 -29.66 -2.96 0.93
CA PRO A 169 -30.53 -1.79 0.84
C PRO A 169 -29.97 -0.58 1.61
N ALA A 170 -30.11 0.62 1.04
CA ALA A 170 -29.71 1.82 1.75
C ALA A 170 -30.64 2.11 2.94
N GLY A 171 -30.09 2.67 4.01
CA GLY A 171 -30.82 3.05 5.22
C GLY A 171 -30.18 2.56 6.51
N ASP A 172 -30.94 2.66 7.59
CA ASP A 172 -30.44 2.39 8.93
C ASP A 172 -30.66 0.93 9.33
N TYR A 173 -29.58 0.30 9.80
CA TYR A 173 -29.54 -1.03 10.36
C TYR A 173 -29.21 -0.97 11.84
N GLN A 174 -29.78 -1.91 12.60
CA GLN A 174 -29.55 -2.05 14.04
C GLN A 174 -29.03 -3.45 14.36
N ALA A 175 -28.04 -3.51 15.24
CA ALA A 175 -27.53 -4.75 15.83
C ALA A 175 -27.19 -4.52 17.30
N THR A 176 -26.87 -5.59 18.00
CA THR A 176 -26.36 -5.58 19.37
C THR A 176 -25.05 -6.34 19.43
N LEU A 177 -24.02 -5.70 20.00
CA LEU A 177 -22.84 -6.38 20.51
C LEU A 177 -23.10 -6.81 21.96
N SER A 178 -22.99 -8.11 22.22
CA SER A 178 -23.09 -8.68 23.56
C SER A 178 -21.70 -8.96 24.09
N LEU A 179 -21.40 -8.39 25.26
CA LEU A 179 -20.15 -8.55 26.00
C LEU A 179 -20.44 -9.33 27.29
N ALA A 180 -19.59 -10.28 27.65
CA ALA A 180 -19.70 -10.98 28.93
C ALA A 180 -18.33 -11.32 29.51
N ALA A 181 -18.23 -11.37 30.84
CA ALA A 181 -17.05 -11.85 31.57
C ALA A 181 -17.44 -12.30 32.99
N ASP A 182 -17.21 -13.58 33.30
CA ASP A 182 -17.70 -14.23 34.52
C ASP A 182 -19.21 -14.05 34.73
N ALA A 183 -19.63 -13.24 35.71
CA ALA A 183 -21.03 -12.91 36.00
C ALA A 183 -21.46 -11.53 35.47
N TRP A 184 -20.55 -10.80 34.79
CA TRP A 184 -20.83 -9.51 34.19
C TRP A 184 -21.28 -9.67 32.74
N GLU A 185 -22.29 -8.90 32.35
CA GLU A 185 -22.82 -8.83 30.99
C GLU A 185 -23.12 -7.37 30.63
N ALA A 186 -22.89 -7.01 29.37
CA ALA A 186 -23.28 -5.73 28.81
C ALA A 186 -23.76 -5.90 27.37
N LYS A 187 -24.75 -5.08 26.99
CA LYS A 187 -25.26 -4.99 25.61
C LYS A 187 -24.99 -3.61 25.07
N VAL A 188 -24.25 -3.55 23.96
CA VAL A 188 -23.90 -2.31 23.27
C VAL A 188 -24.73 -2.22 21.99
N PRO A 189 -25.66 -1.25 21.90
CA PRO A 189 -26.41 -1.02 20.67
C PRO A 189 -25.50 -0.51 19.54
N LEU A 190 -25.64 -1.10 18.36
CA LEU A 190 -24.93 -0.70 17.14
C LEU A 190 -25.93 -0.11 16.15
N ARG A 191 -25.58 1.01 15.52
CA ARG A 191 -26.32 1.57 14.38
C ARG A 191 -25.41 1.76 13.19
N LEU A 192 -25.78 1.13 12.09
CA LEU A 192 -25.11 1.26 10.80
C LEU A 192 -26.02 2.03 9.84
N HIS A 193 -25.55 3.14 9.29
CA HIS A 193 -26.17 3.79 8.15
C HIS A 193 -25.51 3.33 6.86
N VAL A 194 -26.29 2.76 5.94
CA VAL A 194 -25.83 2.39 4.60
C VAL A 194 -26.24 3.47 3.61
N PHE A 195 -25.25 4.16 3.03
CA PHE A 195 -25.49 5.18 2.00
C PHE A 195 -26.01 4.56 0.70
N ASP A 196 -26.78 5.35 -0.08
CA ASP A 196 -27.34 4.92 -1.38
C ASP A 196 -26.34 5.06 -2.53
N PHE A 197 -25.12 4.57 -2.33
CA PHE A 197 -24.13 4.38 -3.38
C PHE A 197 -23.21 3.20 -3.07
N THR A 198 -22.61 2.65 -4.12
CA THR A 198 -21.71 1.50 -4.02
C THR A 198 -20.31 1.90 -4.43
N LEU A 199 -19.31 1.55 -3.60
CA LEU A 199 -17.90 1.76 -3.96
C LEU A 199 -17.54 0.97 -5.23
N PRO A 200 -16.72 1.49 -6.15
CA PRO A 200 -16.34 0.77 -7.35
C PRO A 200 -15.44 -0.43 -7.01
N GLU A 201 -15.62 -1.57 -7.69
CA GLU A 201 -14.71 -2.73 -7.54
C GLU A 201 -13.32 -2.43 -8.09
N LYS A 202 -13.26 -1.59 -9.13
CA LYS A 202 -12.01 -1.13 -9.72
C LYS A 202 -11.60 0.18 -9.07
N LEU A 203 -10.42 0.18 -8.47
CA LEU A 203 -9.79 1.40 -7.99
C LEU A 203 -9.34 2.25 -9.19
N HIS A 204 -9.80 3.50 -9.23
CA HIS A 204 -9.41 4.47 -10.24
C HIS A 204 -8.37 5.47 -9.74
N MET A 205 -8.08 5.46 -8.43
CA MET A 205 -7.06 6.31 -7.83
C MET A 205 -5.69 5.63 -7.95
N SER A 206 -4.74 6.33 -8.55
CA SER A 206 -3.34 5.89 -8.62
C SER A 206 -2.68 6.08 -7.26
N THR A 207 -2.62 5.03 -6.46
CA THR A 207 -1.85 4.98 -5.21
C THR A 207 -0.70 3.99 -5.33
N ALA A 208 0.35 4.19 -4.54
CA ALA A 208 1.42 3.22 -4.40
C ALA A 208 1.92 3.17 -2.95
N PHE A 209 1.78 2.01 -2.31
CA PHE A 209 2.16 1.77 -0.92
C PHE A 209 3.48 1.01 -0.84
N GLY A 210 4.31 1.41 0.13
CA GLY A 210 5.56 0.72 0.46
C GLY A 210 5.31 -0.73 0.89
N PHE A 211 5.82 -1.69 0.14
CA PHE A 211 5.78 -3.10 0.51
C PHE A 211 7.12 -3.78 0.19
N SER A 212 7.81 -4.23 1.24
CA SER A 212 9.08 -4.94 1.13
C SER A 212 8.87 -6.41 1.44
N PHE A 213 8.72 -7.23 0.40
CA PHE A 213 8.57 -8.68 0.61
C PHE A 213 9.81 -9.32 1.26
N GLY A 214 10.98 -8.71 1.09
CA GLY A 214 12.19 -9.11 1.82
C GLY A 214 12.11 -8.90 3.34
N ASN A 215 11.35 -7.91 3.82
CA ASN A 215 11.05 -7.76 5.26
C ASN A 215 10.04 -8.82 5.71
N VAL A 216 9.01 -9.08 4.90
CA VAL A 216 7.99 -10.11 5.18
C VAL A 216 8.62 -11.49 5.34
N ARG A 217 9.49 -11.91 4.39
CA ARG A 217 10.24 -13.18 4.49
C ARG A 217 11.03 -13.29 5.78
N ARG A 218 11.71 -12.22 6.20
CA ARG A 218 12.49 -12.19 7.44
C ARG A 218 11.60 -12.28 8.68
N TYR A 219 10.49 -11.56 8.70
CA TYR A 219 9.58 -11.53 9.84
C TYR A 219 8.91 -12.88 10.08
N HIS A 220 8.45 -13.54 9.02
CA HIS A 220 7.77 -14.83 9.11
C HIS A 220 8.72 -16.04 9.06
N HIS A 221 10.04 -15.83 9.02
CA HIS A 221 11.05 -16.89 8.91
C HIS A 221 10.78 -17.84 7.73
N LEU A 222 10.47 -17.30 6.55
CA LEU A 222 10.14 -18.10 5.37
C LEU A 222 11.41 -18.68 4.75
N GLU A 223 11.52 -20.01 4.76
CA GLU A 223 12.71 -20.74 4.31
C GLU A 223 12.57 -21.26 2.89
N THR A 224 11.35 -21.59 2.44
CA THR A 224 11.10 -22.16 1.11
C THR A 224 10.36 -21.19 0.18
N ASP A 225 10.44 -21.44 -1.13
CA ASP A 225 9.71 -20.65 -2.11
C ASP A 225 8.21 -20.93 -2.08
N GLU A 226 7.78 -22.12 -1.67
CA GLU A 226 6.38 -22.46 -1.46
C GLU A 226 5.78 -21.61 -0.34
N GLN A 227 6.43 -21.56 0.83
CA GLN A 227 6.04 -20.71 1.96
C GLN A 227 6.00 -19.23 1.55
N ALA A 228 7.00 -18.79 0.79
CA ALA A 228 7.04 -17.41 0.31
C ALA A 228 5.87 -17.09 -0.62
N ARG A 229 5.52 -17.97 -1.56
CA ARG A 229 4.38 -17.76 -2.46
C ARG A 229 3.06 -17.74 -1.70
N GLU A 230 2.87 -18.65 -0.75
CA GLU A 230 1.66 -18.71 0.09
C GLU A 230 1.47 -17.41 0.89
N VAL A 231 2.50 -16.99 1.63
CA VAL A 231 2.41 -15.76 2.44
C VAL A 231 2.28 -14.52 1.56
N PHE A 232 2.99 -14.44 0.44
CA PHE A 232 2.84 -13.33 -0.50
C PHE A 232 1.40 -13.23 -1.04
N ASP A 233 0.80 -14.36 -1.41
CA ASP A 233 -0.58 -14.41 -1.89
C ASP A 233 -1.58 -13.96 -0.81
N LEU A 234 -1.37 -14.31 0.46
CA LEU A 234 -2.18 -13.80 1.58
C LEU A 234 -2.11 -12.27 1.68
N TYR A 235 -0.92 -11.67 1.62
CA TYR A 235 -0.79 -10.19 1.60
C TYR A 235 -1.45 -9.57 0.36
N MET A 236 -1.30 -10.16 -0.82
CA MET A 236 -1.91 -9.63 -2.05
C MET A 236 -3.44 -9.70 -2.02
N ARG A 237 -4.01 -10.77 -1.46
CA ARG A 237 -5.46 -10.89 -1.26
C ARG A 237 -5.98 -9.85 -0.28
N ASP A 238 -5.28 -9.63 0.83
CA ASP A 238 -5.64 -8.62 1.82
C ASP A 238 -5.58 -7.20 1.22
N PHE A 239 -4.50 -6.88 0.49
CA PHE A 239 -4.38 -5.62 -0.23
C PHE A 239 -5.47 -5.41 -1.27
N LYS A 240 -5.81 -6.46 -2.05
CA LYS A 240 -6.92 -6.40 -3.01
C LYS A 240 -8.25 -6.13 -2.30
N ALA A 241 -8.53 -6.82 -1.20
CA ALA A 241 -9.78 -6.68 -0.45
C ALA A 241 -9.95 -5.27 0.13
N HIS A 242 -8.86 -4.62 0.54
CA HIS A 242 -8.87 -3.30 1.18
C HIS A 242 -8.43 -2.15 0.25
N GLY A 243 -8.35 -2.39 -1.06
CA GLY A 243 -8.05 -1.35 -2.03
C GLY A 243 -6.63 -0.79 -1.98
N ILE A 244 -5.66 -1.57 -1.48
CA ILE A 244 -4.26 -1.17 -1.34
C ILE A 244 -3.47 -1.62 -2.58
N ASN A 245 -2.70 -0.71 -3.18
CA ASN A 245 -1.81 -1.02 -4.30
C ASN A 245 -0.34 -0.94 -3.88
N PRO A 246 0.41 -2.05 -3.76
CA PRO A 246 1.83 -2.01 -3.38
C PRO A 246 2.74 -1.61 -4.55
N TYR A 247 3.97 -1.15 -4.28
CA TYR A 247 4.97 -0.88 -5.35
C TYR A 247 5.36 -2.13 -6.15
N THR A 248 5.35 -3.30 -5.51
CA THR A 248 5.93 -4.54 -6.06
C THR A 248 4.92 -5.70 -6.03
N PRO A 249 3.73 -5.58 -6.66
CA PRO A 249 2.72 -6.64 -6.66
C PRO A 249 3.18 -7.90 -7.43
N PHE A 250 4.29 -7.81 -8.17
CA PHE A 250 4.90 -8.89 -8.94
C PHE A 250 6.26 -9.33 -8.36
N ALA A 251 6.53 -9.08 -7.07
CA ALA A 251 7.83 -9.37 -6.46
C ALA A 251 8.30 -10.84 -6.62
N LEU A 252 7.37 -11.78 -6.68
CA LEU A 252 7.66 -13.22 -6.88
C LEU A 252 7.41 -13.73 -8.29
N GLY A 253 7.01 -12.86 -9.21
CA GLY A 253 6.70 -13.20 -10.61
C GLY A 253 6.93 -11.99 -11.51
N PRO A 254 8.17 -11.48 -11.62
CA PRO A 254 8.44 -10.26 -12.36
C PRO A 254 8.04 -10.42 -13.83
N MET A 255 7.45 -9.37 -14.40
CA MET A 255 7.15 -9.34 -15.82
C MET A 255 8.47 -9.45 -16.60
N LYS A 256 8.52 -10.39 -17.54
CA LYS A 256 9.60 -10.45 -18.53
C LYS A 256 9.19 -9.58 -19.71
N VAL A 257 10.01 -8.57 -20.01
CA VAL A 257 9.85 -7.76 -21.21
C VAL A 257 10.90 -8.22 -22.20
N GLU A 258 10.45 -8.82 -23.29
CA GLU A 258 11.29 -9.12 -24.46
C GLU A 258 10.93 -8.10 -25.54
N LEU A 259 11.92 -7.30 -25.95
CA LEU A 259 11.76 -6.28 -26.97
C LEU A 259 12.43 -6.76 -28.26
N GLU A 260 11.64 -7.06 -29.28
CA GLU A 260 12.14 -7.42 -30.61
C GLU A 260 12.16 -6.18 -31.52
N GLY A 261 13.26 -5.97 -32.26
CA GLY A 261 13.35 -4.94 -33.31
C GLY A 261 14.15 -3.68 -32.98
N VAL A 262 14.54 -3.42 -31.72
CA VAL A 262 15.55 -2.37 -31.39
C VAL A 262 16.94 -2.99 -31.47
N VAL A 263 17.42 -3.16 -32.71
CA VAL A 263 18.61 -3.96 -33.02
C VAL A 263 19.82 -3.12 -33.41
N TRP A 264 19.82 -1.80 -33.22
CA TRP A 264 20.92 -0.93 -33.62
C TRP A 264 21.40 -0.04 -32.48
N ASN A 265 22.72 0.11 -32.35
CA ASN A 265 23.39 1.03 -31.43
C ASN A 265 24.09 2.14 -32.22
N GLY A 266 23.93 3.38 -31.78
CA GLY A 266 24.37 4.60 -32.47
C GLY A 266 23.32 5.18 -33.40
N GLY A 267 23.66 6.33 -34.02
CA GLY A 267 22.82 7.01 -35.01
C GLY A 267 21.54 7.62 -34.44
N GLU A 268 20.73 8.18 -35.33
CA GLU A 268 19.41 8.75 -35.04
C GLU A 268 18.34 8.02 -35.87
N ILE A 269 17.28 7.53 -35.22
CA ILE A 269 16.10 7.01 -35.93
C ILE A 269 15.21 8.19 -36.32
N THR A 270 15.03 8.40 -37.62
CA THR A 270 14.24 9.52 -38.16
C THR A 270 13.16 9.04 -39.12
N ALA A 271 12.07 9.80 -39.22
CA ALA A 271 11.03 9.61 -40.25
C ALA A 271 11.30 10.42 -41.53
N GLU A 272 12.42 11.12 -41.60
CA GLU A 272 12.82 11.93 -42.75
C GLU A 272 13.25 11.06 -43.92
N ASN A 273 12.38 10.95 -44.94
CA ASN A 273 12.67 10.33 -46.24
C ASN A 273 13.25 8.88 -46.17
N PRO A 274 12.54 7.93 -45.52
CA PRO A 274 12.99 6.53 -45.46
C PRO A 274 12.93 5.85 -46.83
N ALA A 275 13.86 4.94 -47.11
CA ALA A 275 13.84 4.11 -48.32
C ALA A 275 12.58 3.23 -48.39
N GLU A 276 12.22 2.64 -47.25
CA GLU A 276 11.05 1.79 -47.04
C GLU A 276 10.54 1.98 -45.60
N GLY A 277 9.24 1.75 -45.36
CA GLY A 277 8.66 1.83 -44.02
C GLY A 277 8.44 3.26 -43.49
N LYS A 278 8.37 3.40 -42.16
CA LYS A 278 8.05 4.67 -41.48
C LYS A 278 9.28 5.47 -41.04
N GLN A 279 10.43 4.80 -40.90
CA GLN A 279 11.63 5.37 -40.32
C GLN A 279 12.87 4.75 -40.96
N CYS A 280 13.96 5.51 -40.97
CA CYS A 280 15.30 5.03 -41.35
C CYS A 280 16.33 5.47 -40.32
N MET A 281 17.53 4.87 -40.40
CA MET A 281 18.66 5.25 -39.58
C MET A 281 19.45 6.37 -40.26
N LYS A 282 19.71 7.45 -39.53
CA LYS A 282 20.52 8.60 -39.97
C LYS A 282 21.83 8.61 -39.18
N ILE A 283 22.92 8.77 -39.91
CA ILE A 283 24.26 8.95 -39.35
C ILE A 283 24.74 10.31 -39.87
N VAL A 284 25.25 11.14 -38.97
CA VAL A 284 25.81 12.46 -39.31
C VAL A 284 27.24 12.50 -38.81
N ASP A 285 28.17 12.85 -39.69
CA ASP A 285 29.56 13.14 -39.33
C ASP A 285 29.81 14.64 -39.43
N GLU A 286 29.89 15.30 -38.29
CA GLU A 286 30.16 16.75 -38.18
C GLU A 286 31.60 17.03 -37.73
N THR A 287 32.46 16.00 -37.67
CA THR A 287 33.78 16.09 -37.04
C THR A 287 34.91 15.84 -38.03
N GLN A 288 36.04 16.53 -37.87
CA GLN A 288 37.20 16.35 -38.76
C GLN A 288 37.95 15.02 -38.57
N GLU A 289 37.83 14.40 -37.39
CA GLU A 289 38.53 13.17 -37.02
C GLU A 289 37.56 12.03 -36.63
N GLY A 290 36.26 12.21 -36.86
CA GLY A 290 35.25 11.21 -36.49
C GLY A 290 35.15 10.05 -37.45
N ASN A 291 34.46 9.03 -36.96
CA ASN A 291 33.97 7.91 -37.76
C ASN A 291 32.67 7.41 -37.11
N PRO A 292 31.57 8.19 -37.22
CA PRO A 292 30.31 7.80 -36.63
C PRO A 292 29.77 6.57 -37.35
N ALA A 293 29.36 5.58 -36.57
CA ALA A 293 28.86 4.31 -37.09
C ALA A 293 27.60 3.89 -36.37
N VAL A 294 26.82 3.06 -37.06
CA VAL A 294 25.69 2.35 -36.51
C VAL A 294 25.98 0.86 -36.59
N SER A 295 25.67 0.14 -35.51
CA SER A 295 26.01 -1.29 -35.40
C SER A 295 24.82 -2.08 -34.93
N ALA A 296 24.62 -3.27 -35.51
CA ALA A 296 23.56 -4.14 -35.04
C ALA A 296 23.95 -4.73 -33.66
N THR A 297 23.08 -4.59 -32.66
CA THR A 297 23.30 -5.14 -31.30
C THR A 297 23.07 -6.65 -31.26
N LYS A 298 22.19 -7.16 -32.13
CA LYS A 298 21.91 -8.59 -32.26
C LYS A 298 22.85 -9.23 -33.28
N ARG A 299 23.55 -10.27 -32.86
CA ARG A 299 24.40 -11.08 -33.73
C ARG A 299 23.56 -12.09 -34.50
N ILE A 300 23.99 -12.35 -35.73
CA ILE A 300 23.38 -13.34 -36.61
C ILE A 300 24.24 -14.60 -36.54
N ALA A 301 23.66 -15.72 -36.14
CA ALA A 301 24.34 -17.01 -36.21
C ALA A 301 24.47 -17.42 -37.69
N VAL A 302 25.69 -17.74 -38.11
CA VAL A 302 26.00 -18.10 -39.49
C VAL A 302 26.33 -19.59 -39.56
N ASP A 303 25.57 -20.33 -40.35
CA ASP A 303 25.89 -21.71 -40.74
C ASP A 303 26.90 -21.68 -41.90
N PRO A 304 28.13 -22.21 -41.73
CA PRO A 304 29.17 -22.15 -42.75
C PRO A 304 28.86 -22.96 -44.01
N THR A 305 27.82 -23.81 -44.00
CA THR A 305 27.39 -24.59 -45.17
C THR A 305 26.40 -23.86 -46.05
N LYS A 306 25.94 -22.67 -45.63
CA LYS A 306 24.92 -21.88 -46.34
C LYS A 306 25.52 -20.60 -46.93
N SER A 307 24.94 -20.15 -48.03
CA SER A 307 25.20 -18.83 -48.60
C SER A 307 24.21 -17.81 -48.05
N TYR A 308 24.71 -16.62 -47.75
CA TYR A 308 23.91 -15.50 -47.23
C TYR A 308 24.04 -14.32 -48.17
N LEU A 309 22.94 -13.59 -48.36
CA LEU A 309 22.90 -12.34 -49.09
C LEU A 309 22.58 -11.22 -48.11
N LEU A 310 23.50 -10.26 -47.95
CA LEU A 310 23.23 -9.02 -47.24
C LEU A 310 22.66 -8.02 -48.25
N VAL A 311 21.46 -7.50 -47.97
CA VAL A 311 20.82 -6.44 -48.75
C VAL A 311 20.46 -5.32 -47.80
N PHE A 312 20.80 -4.09 -48.17
CA PHE A 312 20.49 -2.89 -47.41
C PHE A 312 20.24 -1.76 -48.39
N SER A 313 19.50 -0.74 -47.98
CA SER A 313 19.44 0.51 -48.74
C SER A 313 20.18 1.60 -48.00
N ALA A 314 20.96 2.40 -48.74
CA ALA A 314 21.72 3.53 -48.21
C ALA A 314 21.57 4.74 -49.13
N ARG A 315 21.69 5.93 -48.53
CA ARG A 315 21.67 7.21 -49.20
C ARG A 315 22.66 8.13 -48.51
N THR A 316 23.49 8.82 -49.30
CA THR A 316 24.35 9.90 -48.82
C THR A 316 23.64 11.23 -48.92
N ALA A 317 24.03 12.20 -48.08
CA ALA A 317 23.44 13.54 -48.13
C ALA A 317 23.79 14.26 -49.44
N GLU A 318 25.06 14.15 -49.85
CA GLU A 318 25.60 14.72 -51.08
C GLU A 318 26.03 13.62 -52.07
N PRO A 319 26.07 13.92 -53.38
CA PRO A 319 26.73 13.07 -54.37
C PRO A 319 28.21 12.86 -54.04
N ASP A 320 28.76 11.72 -54.47
CA ASP A 320 30.13 11.28 -54.22
C ASP A 320 30.48 11.07 -52.74
N GLY A 321 29.47 11.03 -51.86
CA GLY A 321 29.67 10.71 -50.44
C GLY A 321 30.12 9.26 -50.26
N GLU A 322 31.17 9.03 -49.48
CA GLU A 322 31.66 7.68 -49.19
C GLU A 322 31.08 7.14 -47.88
N TYR A 323 30.75 5.84 -47.87
CA TYR A 323 30.41 5.11 -46.65
C TYR A 323 30.94 3.69 -46.71
N MET A 324 31.04 3.05 -45.55
CA MET A 324 31.54 1.69 -45.42
C MET A 324 30.59 0.83 -44.60
N ILE A 325 30.43 -0.42 -45.02
CA ILE A 325 29.74 -1.44 -44.25
C ILE A 325 30.74 -2.50 -43.86
N THR A 326 30.81 -2.75 -42.56
CA THR A 326 31.69 -3.77 -41.97
C THR A 326 30.85 -4.90 -41.42
N MET A 327 31.12 -6.12 -41.88
CA MET A 327 30.63 -7.34 -41.24
C MET A 327 31.70 -7.87 -40.30
N GLY A 328 31.46 -7.74 -38.98
CA GLY A 328 32.37 -8.20 -37.95
C GLY A 328 32.17 -9.68 -37.60
N SER A 329 33.23 -10.49 -37.76
CA SER A 329 33.23 -11.91 -37.39
C SER A 329 33.52 -12.08 -35.90
N HIS A 330 32.78 -12.98 -35.24
CA HIS A 330 32.93 -13.26 -33.82
C HIS A 330 32.89 -14.77 -33.56
N ASP A 331 33.60 -15.21 -32.53
CA ASP A 331 33.60 -16.63 -32.11
C ASP A 331 32.35 -17.01 -31.30
N ALA A 332 32.26 -18.28 -30.90
CA ALA A 332 31.13 -18.83 -30.15
C ALA A 332 30.93 -18.19 -28.77
N ASP A 333 32.00 -17.66 -28.17
CA ASP A 333 31.98 -16.96 -26.88
C ASP A 333 31.68 -15.46 -27.05
N GLY A 334 31.50 -15.02 -28.30
CA GLY A 334 31.16 -13.65 -28.65
C GLY A 334 32.35 -12.70 -28.72
N LYS A 335 33.58 -13.20 -28.74
CA LYS A 335 34.77 -12.36 -28.91
C LYS A 335 34.98 -12.02 -30.39
N TRP A 336 35.33 -10.77 -30.67
CA TRP A 336 35.65 -10.32 -32.03
C TRP A 336 36.92 -11.00 -32.55
N ILE A 337 36.85 -11.50 -33.78
CA ILE A 337 37.97 -12.17 -34.45
C ILE A 337 38.69 -11.14 -35.30
N SER A 338 39.83 -10.64 -34.80
CA SER A 338 40.65 -9.65 -35.50
C SER A 338 41.12 -10.18 -36.86
N GLY A 339 41.04 -9.33 -37.90
CA GLY A 339 41.44 -9.67 -39.26
C GLY A 339 40.41 -10.44 -40.09
N HIS A 340 39.24 -10.76 -39.52
CA HIS A 340 38.16 -11.49 -40.20
C HIS A 340 36.94 -10.61 -40.52
N ASN A 341 37.13 -9.31 -40.60
CA ASN A 341 36.08 -8.40 -41.05
C ASN A 341 35.93 -8.47 -42.57
N LEU A 342 34.70 -8.35 -43.05
CA LEU A 342 34.43 -8.06 -44.45
C LEU A 342 34.02 -6.60 -44.54
N ASP A 343 34.86 -5.78 -45.17
CA ASP A 343 34.66 -4.35 -45.32
C ASP A 343 34.30 -4.03 -46.77
N PHE A 344 33.15 -3.37 -46.95
CA PHE A 344 32.62 -2.98 -48.24
C PHE A 344 32.48 -1.47 -48.29
N ARG A 345 33.20 -0.82 -49.21
CA ARG A 345 33.13 0.63 -49.42
C ARG A 345 32.19 0.94 -50.57
N PHE A 346 31.43 2.02 -50.42
CA PHE A 346 30.43 2.47 -51.37
C PHE A 346 30.50 3.98 -51.51
N THR A 347 30.05 4.46 -52.67
CA THR A 347 29.93 5.89 -52.99
C THR A 347 28.49 6.16 -53.40
N GLY A 348 27.81 7.04 -52.67
CA GLY A 348 26.42 7.41 -52.92
C GLY A 348 26.29 8.59 -53.89
N ASP A 349 25.16 8.68 -54.57
CA ASP A 349 24.84 9.75 -55.54
C ASP A 349 23.82 10.77 -55.02
N GLY A 350 23.50 10.73 -53.72
CA GLY A 350 22.45 11.56 -53.11
C GLY A 350 21.04 10.94 -53.16
N THR A 351 20.87 9.77 -53.78
CA THR A 351 19.60 9.01 -53.81
C THR A 351 19.68 7.68 -53.05
N TRP A 352 18.55 7.02 -52.83
CA TRP A 352 18.52 5.71 -52.17
C TRP A 352 18.96 4.61 -53.15
N GLN A 353 20.03 3.89 -52.78
CA GLN A 353 20.60 2.78 -53.53
C GLN A 353 20.44 1.48 -52.71
N ARG A 354 20.20 0.34 -53.37
CA ARG A 354 19.95 -0.97 -52.74
C ARG A 354 20.96 -2.02 -53.16
#